data_AF-A0A1S8KBJ7-F1
#
_entry.id   AF-A0A1S8KBJ7-F1
#
_cell.length_a   1.000
_cell.length_b   1.000
_cell.length_c   1.000
_cell.angle_alpha   90.00
_cell.angle_beta   90.00
_cell.angle_gamma   90.00
#
_symmetry.space_group_name_H-M   'P 1'
#
loop_
_entity.id
_entity.type
_entity.pdbx_description
1 polymer ?
#
loop_
_entity_poly.entity_id
_entity_poly.type
_entity_poly.pdbx_seq_one_letter_code
_entity_poly.pdbx_strand_id
1 'polypeptide(L)' 'MKMDKLLALYPQAQKKNSPASEADILSFAIDDAFIWIKQDSLSQQETSLLKALFPVINDQKKHPWYRYLFKD' A
#
# COMPACT_ATOMS: atom_id res chain seq x y z
N MET A 1 6.38 9.73 -13.11
CA MET A 1 6.37 8.80 -14.26
C MET A 1 6.13 7.32 -13.88
N LYS A 2 6.07 6.94 -12.59
CA LYS A 2 5.80 5.55 -12.17
C LYS A 2 4.30 5.23 -11.99
N MET A 3 3.50 6.23 -11.60
CA MET A 3 2.08 6.07 -11.27
C MET A 3 1.21 5.60 -12.44
N ASP A 4 1.31 6.27 -13.59
CA ASP A 4 0.43 6.02 -14.74
C ASP A 4 0.63 4.62 -15.34
N LYS A 5 1.87 4.11 -15.30
CA LYS A 5 2.17 2.73 -15.71
C LYS A 5 1.58 1.70 -14.76
N LEU A 6 1.59 1.97 -13.46
CA LEU A 6 0.99 1.09 -12.46
C LEU A 6 -0.54 1.09 -12.55
N LEU A 7 -1.16 2.24 -12.77
CA LEU A 7 -2.60 2.33 -13.04
C LEU A 7 -2.98 1.65 -14.36
N ALA A 8 -2.12 1.70 -15.38
CA ALA A 8 -2.33 0.98 -16.64
C ALA A 8 -2.22 -0.55 -16.48
N LEU A 9 -1.31 -1.03 -15.63
CA LEU A 9 -1.15 -2.47 -15.34
C LEU A 9 -2.24 -3.00 -14.40
N TYR A 10 -2.68 -2.18 -13.45
CA TYR A 10 -3.71 -2.52 -12.47
C TYR A 10 -4.85 -1.51 -12.54
N PRO A 11 -5.78 -1.63 -13.52
CA PRO A 11 -6.89 -0.69 -13.68
C PRO A 11 -7.85 -0.69 -12.49
N GLN A 12 -7.90 -1.77 -11.69
CA GLN A 12 -8.63 -1.81 -10.42
C GLN A 12 -7.94 -1.06 -9.26
N ALA A 13 -6.71 -0.57 -9.46
CA ALA A 13 -5.97 0.15 -8.43
C ALA A 13 -6.53 1.56 -8.24
N GLN A 14 -6.70 1.97 -6.98
CA GLN A 14 -7.19 3.30 -6.64
C GLN A 14 -6.06 4.16 -6.11
N LYS A 15 -5.90 5.36 -6.68
CA LYS A 15 -5.06 6.40 -6.11
C LYS A 15 -5.79 7.05 -4.94
N LYS A 16 -5.14 7.10 -3.78
CA LYS A 16 -5.64 7.73 -2.55
C LYS A 16 -4.54 8.61 -1.94
N ASN A 17 -4.95 9.57 -1.12
CA ASN A 17 -4.02 10.46 -0.41
C ASN A 17 -3.64 9.93 0.99
N SER A 18 -4.19 8.78 1.37
CA SER A 18 -3.96 8.15 2.66
C SER A 18 -3.67 6.65 2.49
N PRO A 19 -2.91 6.03 3.40
CA PRO A 19 -2.71 4.58 3.40
C PRO A 19 -4.02 3.85 3.69
N ALA A 20 -4.18 2.65 3.12
CA ALA A 20 -5.31 1.79 3.44
C ALA A 20 -5.23 1.32 4.89
N SER A 21 -6.38 1.29 5.57
CA SER A 21 -6.51 0.70 6.91
C SER A 21 -7.11 -0.70 6.87
N GLU A 22 -7.62 -1.15 5.72
CA GLU A 22 -8.22 -2.46 5.57
C GLU A 22 -7.18 -3.53 5.26
N ALA A 23 -7.32 -4.70 5.88
CA ALA A 23 -6.39 -5.82 5.71
C ALA A 23 -6.38 -6.39 4.28
N ASP A 24 -7.52 -6.31 3.61
CA ASP A 24 -7.73 -6.85 2.26
C ASP A 24 -7.20 -5.92 1.16
N ILE A 25 -6.67 -4.76 1.53
CA ILE A 25 -6.13 -3.77 0.60
C ILE A 25 -4.62 -3.66 0.79
N LEU A 26 -3.88 -3.96 -0.27
CA LEU A 26 -2.45 -3.67 -0.33
C LEU A 26 -2.26 -2.18 -0.64
N SER A 27 -1.63 -1.47 0.29
CA SER A 27 -1.34 -0.05 0.16
C SER A 27 0.17 0.22 0.16
N PHE A 28 0.63 0.95 -0.84
CA PHE A 28 2.03 1.36 -1.00
C PHE A 28 2.11 2.84 -1.42
N ALA A 29 3.14 3.55 -0.94
CA ALA A 29 3.39 4.93 -1.37
C ALA A 29 4.14 4.94 -2.71
N ILE A 30 3.70 5.84 -3.57
CA ILE A 30 4.36 6.21 -4.80
C ILE A 30 4.35 7.73 -4.88
N ASP A 31 5.54 8.30 -4.87
CA ASP A 31 5.75 9.75 -4.82
C ASP A 31 4.92 10.35 -3.65
N ASP A 32 3.99 11.27 -3.92
CA ASP A 32 3.17 11.95 -2.89
C ASP A 32 1.78 11.33 -2.68
N ALA A 33 1.54 10.11 -3.16
CA ALA A 33 0.24 9.47 -3.05
C ALA A 33 0.35 7.96 -2.79
N PHE A 34 -0.77 7.38 -2.39
CA PHE A 34 -0.90 5.97 -2.06
C PHE A 34 -1.69 5.27 -3.17
N ILE A 35 -1.26 4.07 -3.53
CA ILE A 35 -2.04 3.20 -4.39
C ILE A 35 -2.63 2.09 -3.53
N TRP A 36 -3.93 1.87 -3.69
CA TRP A 36 -4.69 0.80 -3.06
C TRP A 36 -5.01 -0.24 -4.12
N ILE A 37 -4.61 -1.48 -3.87
CA ILE A 37 -4.99 -2.64 -4.70
C ILE A 37 -5.65 -3.67 -3.81
N LYS A 38 -6.82 -4.17 -4.21
CA LYS A 38 -7.46 -5.30 -3.51
C LYS A 38 -6.60 -6.55 -3.65
N GLN A 39 -6.27 -7.19 -2.54
CA GLN A 39 -5.46 -8.41 -2.55
C GLN A 39 -6.15 -9.55 -3.30
N ASP A 40 -7.49 -9.62 -3.29
CA ASP A 40 -8.27 -10.59 -4.07
C ASP A 40 -8.02 -10.53 -5.58
N SER A 41 -7.57 -9.38 -6.07
CA SER A 41 -7.28 -9.18 -7.50
C SER A 41 -5.83 -9.48 -7.87
N LEU A 42 -4.99 -9.82 -6.90
CA LEU A 42 -3.56 -10.10 -7.08
C LEU A 42 -3.26 -11.55 -6.75
N SER A 43 -2.44 -12.19 -7.58
CA SER A 43 -1.86 -13.47 -7.21
C SER A 43 -0.88 -13.31 -6.03
N GLN A 44 -0.62 -14.41 -5.31
CA GLN A 44 0.31 -14.43 -4.20
C GLN A 44 1.75 -14.05 -4.63
N GLN A 45 2.12 -14.38 -5.87
CA GLN A 45 3.41 -14.01 -6.45
C GLN A 45 3.51 -12.51 -6.72
N GLU A 46 2.50 -11.92 -7.35
CA GLU A 46 2.46 -10.47 -7.59
C GLU A 46 2.44 -9.68 -6.29
N THR A 47 1.69 -10.17 -5.30
CA THR A 47 1.66 -9.57 -3.96
C THR A 47 3.06 -9.56 -3.35
N SER A 48 3.80 -10.67 -3.45
CA SER A 48 5.15 -10.78 -2.91
C SER A 48 6.13 -9.86 -3.64
N LEU A 49 5.99 -9.75 -4.97
CA LEU A 49 6.81 -8.91 -5.83
C LEU A 49 6.55 -7.42 -5.53
N LEU A 50 5.27 -7.02 -5.41
CA LEU A 50 4.89 -5.65 -5.03
C LEU A 50 5.39 -5.28 -3.63
N LYS A 51 5.31 -6.19 -2.66
CA LYS A 51 5.88 -6.00 -1.31
C LYS A 51 7.41 -5.87 -1.31
N ALA A 52 8.09 -6.49 -2.27
CA ALA A 52 9.54 -6.40 -2.41
C ALA A 52 9.99 -5.11 -3.13
N LEU A 53 9.21 -4.65 -4.12
CA LEU A 53 9.54 -3.47 -4.91
C LEU A 53 9.14 -2.16 -4.23
N PHE A 54 8.10 -2.16 -3.39
CA PHE A 54 7.57 -0.96 -2.77
C PHE A 54 7.46 -1.11 -1.25
N PRO A 55 7.78 -0.05 -0.47
CA PRO A 55 7.57 -0.06 0.96
C PRO A 55 6.07 -0.14 1.28
N VAL A 56 5.68 -1.21 1.97
CA VAL A 56 4.31 -1.41 2.45
C VAL A 56 4.08 -0.54 3.67
N ILE A 57 3.01 0.27 3.65
CA ILE A 57 2.76 1.31 4.68
C ILE A 57 1.70 0.87 5.69
N ASN A 58 1.17 -0.35 5.56
CA ASN A 58 0.14 -0.86 6.44
C ASN A 58 0.66 -1.25 7.85
N ASP A 59 1.93 -1.01 8.14
CA ASP A 59 2.56 -1.40 9.40
C ASP A 59 2.38 -0.27 10.44
N GLN A 60 1.14 -0.02 10.86
CA GLN A 60 0.78 0.97 11.91
C GLN A 60 1.68 0.86 13.15
N LYS A 61 2.10 -0.37 13.48
CA LYS A 61 2.95 -0.69 14.63
C LYS A 61 4.39 -0.18 14.54
N LYS A 62 4.88 0.18 13.35
CA LYS A 62 6.26 0.68 13.16
C LYS A 62 6.39 2.20 13.24
N HIS A 63 5.29 2.93 13.31
CA HIS A 63 5.37 4.38 13.37
C HIS A 63 5.91 4.87 14.73
N PRO A 64 6.88 5.81 14.75
CA PRO A 64 7.44 6.33 16.00
C PRO A 64 6.38 6.91 16.94
N TRP A 65 5.33 7.53 16.39
CA TRP A 65 4.22 8.13 17.11
C TRP A 65 3.22 7.09 17.65
N TYR A 66 3.11 5.90 17.06
CA TYR A 66 2.27 4.81 17.57
C TYR A 66 2.71 4.40 19.00
N ARG A 67 4.02 4.37 19.24
CA ARG A 67 4.59 4.12 20.58
C ARG A 67 4.24 5.20 21.60
N TYR A 68 4.03 6.44 21.18
CA TYR A 68 3.70 7.55 22.08
C TYR A 68 2.20 7.66 22.36
N LEU A 69 1.35 7.22 21.43
CA LEU A 69 -0.11 7.35 21.54
C LEU A 69 -0.80 6.10 22.10
N PHE A 70 -0.24 4.91 21.91
CA PHE A 70 -0.92 3.64 22.21
C PHE A 70 -0.11 2.71 23.14
N LYS A 71 0.90 3.24 23.83
CA LYS A 71 1.67 2.47 24.81
C LYS A 71 1.53 3.15 26.18
N ASP A 72 0.75 2.52 27.05
CA ASP A 72 0.87 2.67 28.51
C ASP A 72 2.19 2.02 29.00
#